data_AF-A0A3B8IKW4-F1
#
_entry.id   AF-A0A3B8IKW4-F1
#
_cell.length_a   1.000
_cell.length_b   1.000
_cell.length_c   1.000
_cell.angle_alpha   90.00
_cell.angle_beta   90.00
_cell.angle_gamma   90.00
#
_symmetry.space_group_name_H-M   'P 1'
#
loop_
_entity.id
_entity.type
_entity.pdbx_description
1 polymer ?
#
loop_
_entity_poly.entity_id
_entity_poly.type
_entity_poly.pdbx_seq_one_letter_code
_entity_poly.pdbx_strand_id
1 'polypeptide(L)'
;MFTENEVALMVEDAEIQSVVERLKKEFMRQEAPYMEISNHDFLSLILLVPAIGVAYSNNNISLKEELNLNKKARKLSKGGYFIKKDPVVVVMQFLIKKFDTWEGKFLDVLKGVLFRLLDKQSLMDTSRFGEDTPFPKQVLNAPYIFIRFLSCFFLTNEEEVIYPHKALKVEHNKICDIGQRLDLGDVPIFQSFCQTYSIK
;
A
#
# COMPACT_ATOMS: atom_id res chain seq x y z
N MET A 1 -4.64 -8.12 -2.59
CA MET A 1 -3.92 -7.74 -1.35
C MET A 1 -2.88 -8.81 -1.06
N PHE A 2 -1.65 -8.41 -0.77
CA PHE A 2 -0.58 -9.36 -0.44
C PHE A 2 -0.95 -10.35 0.67
N THR A 3 -0.33 -11.52 0.60
CA THR A 3 -0.33 -12.56 1.62
C THR A 3 0.93 -12.47 2.46
N GLU A 4 0.91 -13.10 3.63
CA GLU A 4 2.09 -13.30 4.47
C GLU A 4 3.28 -13.85 3.65
N ASN A 5 3.06 -14.87 2.81
CA ASN A 5 4.12 -15.47 2.00
C ASN A 5 4.73 -14.51 0.98
N GLU A 6 3.93 -13.67 0.33
CA GLU A 6 4.46 -12.67 -0.60
C GLU A 6 5.30 -11.62 0.14
N VAL A 7 4.88 -11.19 1.33
CA VAL A 7 5.69 -10.26 2.15
C VAL A 7 7.00 -10.93 2.59
N ALA A 8 6.97 -12.21 2.96
CA ALA A 8 8.16 -12.96 3.33
C ALA A 8 9.17 -12.99 2.17
N LEU A 9 8.71 -13.29 0.95
CA LEU A 9 9.55 -13.29 -0.25
C LEU A 9 10.14 -11.90 -0.55
N MET A 10 9.41 -10.81 -0.31
CA MET A 10 9.94 -9.45 -0.48
C MET A 10 11.06 -9.13 0.52
N VAL A 11 10.94 -9.60 1.76
CA VAL A 11 11.94 -9.37 2.80
C VAL A 11 13.23 -10.16 2.59
N GLU A 12 13.20 -11.23 1.79
CA GLU A 12 14.39 -12.01 1.42
C GLU A 12 15.34 -11.24 0.48
N ASP A 13 14.84 -10.22 -0.23
CA ASP A 13 15.70 -9.31 -1.00
C ASP A 13 16.54 -8.46 -0.04
N ALA A 14 17.87 -8.61 -0.13
CA ALA A 14 18.82 -7.98 0.77
C ALA A 14 18.76 -6.44 0.76
N GLU A 15 18.40 -5.84 -0.38
CA GLU A 15 18.27 -4.39 -0.47
C GLU A 15 16.98 -3.90 0.16
N ILE A 16 15.86 -4.58 -0.09
CA ILE A 16 14.59 -4.33 0.60
C ILE A 16 14.80 -4.45 2.11
N GLN A 17 15.45 -5.52 2.56
CA GLN A 17 15.74 -5.74 3.97
C GLN A 17 16.57 -4.59 4.58
N SER A 18 17.58 -4.09 3.86
CA SER A 18 18.45 -3.00 4.32
C SER A 18 17.70 -1.68 4.46
N VAL A 19 16.86 -1.31 3.48
CA VAL A 19 16.09 -0.05 3.55
C VAL A 19 14.98 -0.11 4.61
N VAL A 20 14.33 -1.27 4.74
CA VAL A 20 13.32 -1.53 5.78
C VAL A 20 13.93 -1.45 7.17
N GLU A 21 15.08 -2.11 7.41
CA GLU A 21 15.76 -2.10 8.70
C GLU A 21 16.17 -0.68 9.11
N ARG A 22 16.63 0.14 8.16
CA ARG A 22 17.03 1.53 8.42
C ARG A 22 15.84 2.37 8.89
N LEU A 23 14.73 2.34 8.15
CA LEU A 23 13.52 3.07 8.52
C LEU A 23 12.95 2.54 9.84
N LYS A 24 12.95 1.21 10.04
CA LYS A 24 12.51 0.59 11.29
C LYS A 24 13.30 1.12 12.48
N LYS A 25 14.64 1.06 12.44
CA LYS A 25 15.48 1.57 13.53
C LYS A 25 15.19 3.03 13.86
N GLU A 26 15.02 3.85 12.82
CA GLU A 26 14.73 5.27 13.00
C GLU A 26 13.35 5.51 13.64
N PHE A 27 12.32 4.84 13.12
CA PHE A 27 10.94 4.94 13.58
C PHE A 27 10.78 4.41 15.00
N MET A 28 11.28 3.20 15.28
CA MET A 28 11.15 2.58 16.59
C MET A 28 11.87 3.41 17.66
N ARG A 29 13.05 3.98 17.36
CA ARG A 29 13.77 4.84 18.31
C ARG A 29 12.97 6.09 18.70
N GLN A 30 12.24 6.69 17.76
CA GLN A 30 11.54 7.96 17.97
C GLN A 30 10.13 7.77 18.55
N GLU A 31 9.38 6.78 18.05
CA GLU A 31 7.95 6.65 18.32
C GLU A 31 7.59 5.47 19.22
N ALA A 32 8.38 4.39 19.21
CA ALA A 32 8.06 3.15 19.92
C ALA A 32 9.31 2.42 20.46
N PRO A 33 10.14 3.05 21.31
CA PRO A 33 11.48 2.55 21.67
C PRO A 33 11.48 1.23 22.44
N TYR A 34 10.35 0.86 23.07
CA TYR A 34 10.19 -0.37 23.86
C TYR A 34 9.50 -1.51 23.10
N MET A 35 9.23 -1.32 21.82
CA MET A 35 8.51 -2.30 21.01
C MET A 35 9.47 -3.02 20.07
N GLU A 36 9.28 -4.33 19.97
CA GLU A 36 9.99 -5.18 19.03
C GLU A 36 9.05 -5.56 17.89
N ILE A 37 9.51 -5.38 16.66
CA ILE A 37 8.79 -5.76 15.45
C ILE A 37 9.79 -6.35 14.45
N SER A 38 9.38 -7.43 13.78
CA SER A 38 10.21 -8.07 12.76
C SER A 38 10.29 -7.21 11.48
N ASN A 39 11.27 -7.44 10.61
CA ASN A 39 11.31 -6.74 9.31
C ASN A 39 10.15 -7.13 8.41
N HIS A 40 9.64 -8.35 8.55
CA HIS A 40 8.41 -8.79 7.89
C HIS A 40 7.24 -7.90 8.28
N ASP A 41 6.97 -7.81 9.58
CA ASP A 41 5.82 -7.05 10.08
C ASP A 41 6.01 -5.54 9.85
N PHE A 42 7.25 -5.04 9.90
CA PHE A 42 7.52 -3.64 9.58
C PHE A 42 7.37 -3.34 8.08
N LEU A 43 7.75 -4.26 7.19
CA LEU A 43 7.43 -4.14 5.76
C LEU A 43 5.91 -4.18 5.53
N SER A 44 5.18 -5.04 6.24
CA SER A 44 3.71 -5.05 6.22
C SER A 44 3.12 -3.68 6.60
N LEU A 45 3.69 -3.01 7.61
CA LEU A 45 3.29 -1.64 7.95
C LEU A 45 3.58 -0.66 6.81
N ILE A 46 4.76 -0.75 6.18
CA ILE A 46 5.13 0.10 5.03
C ILE A 46 4.13 -0.08 3.87
N LEU A 47 3.75 -1.33 3.57
CA LEU A 47 2.77 -1.66 2.52
C LEU A 47 1.35 -1.13 2.81
N LEU A 48 1.02 -0.81 4.08
CA LEU A 48 -0.26 -0.23 4.48
C LEU A 48 -0.29 1.29 4.40
N VAL A 49 0.85 1.97 4.33
CA VAL A 49 0.93 3.44 4.37
C VAL A 49 0.02 4.11 3.35
N PRO A 50 -0.08 3.64 2.08
CA PRO A 50 -1.06 4.20 1.14
C PRO A 50 -2.50 4.13 1.63
N ALA A 51 -2.92 2.98 2.17
CA ALA A 51 -4.27 2.79 2.68
C ALA A 51 -4.54 3.66 3.91
N ILE A 52 -3.53 3.83 4.79
CA ILE A 52 -3.60 4.74 5.94
C ILE A 52 -3.73 6.19 5.44
N GLY A 53 -2.96 6.59 4.45
CA GLY A 53 -3.00 7.94 3.89
C GLY A 53 -4.36 8.29 3.29
N VAL A 54 -5.00 7.35 2.59
CA VAL A 54 -6.36 7.54 2.07
C VAL A 54 -7.37 7.67 3.23
N ALA A 55 -7.32 6.77 4.21
CA ALA A 55 -8.22 6.82 5.37
C ALA A 55 -8.01 8.07 6.24
N TYR A 56 -6.79 8.61 6.28
CA TYR A 56 -6.44 9.83 7.01
C TYR A 56 -6.63 11.11 6.19
N SER A 57 -7.11 11.03 4.94
CA SER A 57 -7.16 12.18 4.01
C SER A 57 -8.02 13.36 4.47
N ASN A 58 -8.92 13.14 5.42
CA ASN A 58 -9.77 14.15 6.07
C ASN A 58 -9.30 14.48 7.50
N ASN A 59 -8.06 14.10 7.88
CA ASN A 59 -7.48 14.18 9.22
C ASN A 59 -8.21 13.36 10.31
N ASN A 60 -9.04 12.40 9.93
CA ASN A 60 -9.78 11.56 10.88
C ASN A 60 -10.13 10.18 10.31
N ILE A 61 -9.63 9.12 10.95
CA ILE A 61 -9.96 7.74 10.57
C ILE A 61 -11.25 7.34 11.27
N SER A 62 -12.29 7.03 10.50
CA SER A 62 -13.54 6.49 11.04
C SER A 62 -13.35 5.07 11.58
N LEU A 63 -14.25 4.62 12.46
CA LEU A 63 -14.23 3.26 13.00
C LEU A 63 -14.22 2.18 11.89
N LYS A 64 -14.95 2.42 10.79
CA LYS A 64 -15.00 1.48 9.66
C LYS A 64 -13.65 1.38 8.95
N GLU A 65 -12.98 2.52 8.74
CA GLU A 65 -11.65 2.57 8.13
C GLU A 65 -10.61 1.92 9.04
N GLU A 66 -10.66 2.19 10.34
CA GLU A 66 -9.78 1.56 11.32
C GLU A 66 -9.95 0.03 11.32
N LEU A 67 -11.19 -0.47 11.31
CA LEU A 67 -11.48 -1.90 11.20
C LEU A 67 -10.95 -2.50 9.89
N ASN A 68 -11.05 -1.77 8.78
CA ASN A 68 -10.50 -2.21 7.50
C ASN A 68 -8.97 -2.25 7.53
N LEU A 69 -8.30 -1.22 8.04
CA LEU A 69 -6.85 -1.18 8.20
C LEU A 69 -6.36 -2.32 9.11
N ASN A 70 -7.05 -2.58 10.22
CA ASN A 70 -6.74 -3.69 11.12
C ASN A 70 -6.87 -5.05 10.43
N LYS A 71 -7.90 -5.25 9.60
CA LYS A 71 -8.05 -6.48 8.80
C LYS A 71 -6.89 -6.63 7.81
N LYS A 72 -6.50 -5.55 7.14
CA LYS A 72 -5.36 -5.56 6.20
C LYS A 72 -4.06 -5.88 6.91
N ALA A 73 -3.78 -5.25 8.04
CA ALA A 73 -2.60 -5.49 8.86
C ALA A 73 -2.47 -6.97 9.26
N ARG A 74 -3.55 -7.58 9.77
CA ARG A 74 -3.57 -8.99 10.15
C ARG A 74 -3.32 -9.95 8.98
N LYS A 75 -3.73 -9.60 7.75
CA LYS A 75 -3.51 -10.43 6.55
C LYS A 75 -2.04 -10.43 6.11
N LEU A 76 -1.31 -9.36 6.40
CA LEU A 76 0.10 -9.16 6.01
C LEU A 76 1.08 -9.59 7.11
N SER A 77 0.65 -9.51 8.36
CA SER A 77 1.42 -9.83 9.56
C SER A 77 1.79 -11.32 9.64
N LYS A 78 2.95 -11.61 10.23
CA LYS A 78 3.49 -12.97 10.32
C LYS A 78 2.83 -13.79 11.45
N GLY A 79 2.35 -14.99 11.16
CA GLY A 79 2.01 -15.97 12.22
C GLY A 79 0.61 -15.88 12.82
N GLY A 80 -0.37 -15.30 12.10
CA GLY A 80 -1.80 -15.47 12.39
C GLY A 80 -2.21 -15.13 13.84
N TYR A 81 -2.13 -13.85 14.21
CA TYR A 81 -2.46 -13.37 15.56
C TYR A 81 -3.98 -13.39 15.83
N PHE A 82 -4.55 -14.56 16.14
CA PHE A 82 -5.96 -14.71 16.51
C PHE A 82 -6.28 -14.33 17.96
N ILE A 83 -5.34 -14.54 18.89
CA ILE A 83 -5.54 -14.33 20.34
C ILE A 83 -4.66 -13.19 20.91
N LYS A 84 -3.45 -12.99 20.38
CA LYS A 84 -2.53 -11.92 20.80
C LYS A 84 -2.76 -10.66 19.98
N LYS A 85 -2.39 -9.49 20.53
CA LYS A 85 -2.38 -8.24 19.76
C LYS A 85 -1.35 -8.35 18.63
N ASP A 86 -1.80 -8.12 17.42
CA ASP A 86 -0.97 -8.12 16.22
C ASP A 86 0.04 -6.96 16.26
N PRO A 87 1.34 -7.20 16.07
CA PRO A 87 2.38 -6.18 16.18
C PRO A 87 2.22 -5.07 15.12
N VAL A 88 1.80 -5.41 13.90
CA VAL A 88 1.55 -4.43 12.83
C VAL A 88 0.41 -3.50 13.24
N VAL A 89 -0.67 -4.06 13.79
CA VAL A 89 -1.81 -3.26 14.29
C VAL A 89 -1.38 -2.30 15.39
N VAL A 90 -0.53 -2.74 16.32
CA VAL A 90 -0.09 -1.88 17.42
C VAL A 90 0.87 -0.79 16.92
N VAL A 91 1.87 -1.12 16.10
CA VAL A 91 2.82 -0.13 15.55
C VAL A 91 2.11 0.87 14.65
N MET A 92 1.10 0.43 13.89
CA MET A 92 0.27 1.30 13.05
C MET A 92 -0.38 2.45 13.83
N GLN A 93 -0.78 2.22 15.09
CA GLN A 93 -1.34 3.29 15.93
C GLN A 93 -0.33 4.41 16.24
N PHE A 94 0.96 4.08 16.37
CA PHE A 94 2.02 5.08 16.53
C PHE A 94 2.22 5.86 15.23
N LEU A 95 2.22 5.17 14.09
CA LEU A 95 2.33 5.81 12.78
C LEU A 95 1.17 6.79 12.54
N ILE A 96 -0.07 6.39 12.79
CA ILE A 96 -1.26 7.25 12.59
C ILE A 96 -1.17 8.53 13.42
N LYS A 97 -0.69 8.47 14.67
CA LYS A 97 -0.55 9.65 15.54
C LYS A 97 0.42 10.71 15.01
N LYS A 98 1.36 10.30 14.16
CA LYS A 98 2.42 11.16 13.60
C LYS A 98 2.50 11.02 12.08
N PHE A 99 1.36 10.76 11.43
CA PHE A 99 1.32 10.36 10.03
C PHE A 99 1.96 11.41 9.12
N ASP A 100 1.62 12.68 9.30
CA ASP A 100 2.19 13.79 8.50
C ASP A 100 3.72 13.89 8.59
N THR A 101 4.32 13.46 9.70
CA THR A 101 5.78 13.47 9.90
C THR A 101 6.45 12.30 9.19
N TRP A 102 5.77 11.14 9.13
CA TRP A 102 6.37 9.88 8.70
C TRP A 102 5.98 9.46 7.30
N GLU A 103 4.83 9.91 6.77
CA GLU A 103 4.30 9.52 5.47
C GLU A 103 5.36 9.63 4.36
N GLY A 104 6.10 10.76 4.32
CA GLY A 104 7.25 10.97 3.44
C GLY A 104 8.22 9.80 3.40
N LYS A 105 8.83 9.52 4.55
CA LYS A 105 9.87 8.51 4.69
C LYS A 105 9.35 7.11 4.37
N PHE A 106 8.12 6.80 4.76
CA PHE A 106 7.49 5.52 4.47
C PHE A 106 7.20 5.35 2.97
N LEU A 107 6.64 6.37 2.31
CA LEU A 107 6.39 6.32 0.87
C LEU A 107 7.69 6.27 0.05
N ASP A 108 8.76 6.92 0.50
CA ASP A 108 10.07 6.83 -0.16
C ASP A 108 10.65 5.42 -0.12
N VAL A 109 10.55 4.73 1.03
CA VAL A 109 10.95 3.32 1.14
C VAL A 109 10.04 2.44 0.28
N LEU A 110 8.73 2.67 0.32
CA LEU A 110 7.76 1.92 -0.50
C LEU A 110 8.03 2.09 -2.01
N LYS A 111 8.40 3.30 -2.44
CA LYS A 111 8.82 3.58 -3.81
C LYS A 111 10.04 2.76 -4.20
N GLY A 112 11.05 2.68 -3.33
CA GLY A 112 12.22 1.81 -3.53
C GLY A 112 11.85 0.33 -3.67
N VAL A 113 10.92 -0.15 -2.84
CA VAL A 113 10.39 -1.53 -2.91
C VAL A 113 9.67 -1.75 -4.24
N LEU A 114 8.83 -0.81 -4.69
CA LEU A 114 8.14 -0.88 -5.98
C LEU A 114 9.12 -0.96 -7.15
N PHE A 115 10.15 -0.10 -7.19
CA PHE A 115 11.15 -0.13 -8.26
C PHE A 115 11.93 -1.44 -8.33
N ARG A 116 12.10 -2.12 -7.20
CA ARG A 116 12.77 -3.43 -7.15
C ARG A 116 11.89 -4.55 -7.69
N LEU A 117 10.58 -4.46 -7.47
CA LEU A 117 9.63 -5.54 -7.78
C LEU A 117 8.89 -5.35 -9.11
N LEU A 118 8.85 -4.13 -9.63
CA LEU A 118 8.14 -3.77 -10.84
C LEU A 118 9.11 -3.38 -11.95
N ASP A 119 8.93 -3.97 -13.12
CA ASP A 119 9.49 -3.44 -14.36
C ASP A 119 8.58 -2.31 -14.86
N LYS A 120 8.95 -1.06 -14.58
CA LYS A 120 8.19 0.13 -15.02
C LYS A 120 8.05 0.17 -16.54
N GLN A 121 9.06 -0.26 -17.30
CA GLN A 121 8.99 -0.21 -18.76
C GLN A 121 7.86 -1.12 -19.30
N SER A 122 7.72 -2.31 -18.72
CA SER A 122 6.62 -3.24 -19.02
C SER A 122 5.25 -2.68 -18.63
N LEU A 123 5.17 -1.85 -17.59
CA LEU A 123 3.92 -1.18 -17.18
C LEU A 123 3.55 -0.01 -18.10
N MET A 124 4.52 0.63 -18.74
CA MET A 124 4.33 1.71 -19.70
C MET A 124 3.99 1.21 -21.11
N ASP A 125 4.23 -0.08 -21.39
CA ASP A 125 3.95 -0.70 -22.68
C ASP A 125 2.45 -0.85 -22.93
N THR A 126 1.88 0.16 -23.59
CA THR A 126 0.47 0.16 -24.01
C THR A 126 0.21 -0.70 -25.24
N SER A 127 1.22 -1.28 -25.91
CA SER A 127 0.96 -2.13 -27.09
C SER A 127 0.10 -3.35 -26.78
N ARG A 128 0.08 -3.77 -25.51
CA ARG A 128 -0.77 -4.85 -24.98
C ARG A 128 -2.23 -4.46 -24.82
N PHE A 129 -2.53 -3.16 -24.89
CA PHE A 129 -3.84 -2.57 -24.66
C PHE A 129 -4.14 -1.55 -25.77
N GLY A 130 -5.07 -1.87 -26.69
CA GLY A 130 -5.58 -0.84 -27.61
C GLY A 130 -6.15 0.37 -26.84
N GLU A 131 -6.13 1.55 -27.44
CA GLU A 131 -6.53 2.82 -26.79
C GLU A 131 -7.91 2.75 -26.09
N ASP A 132 -8.85 1.97 -26.65
CA ASP A 132 -10.20 1.78 -26.12
C ASP A 132 -10.36 0.54 -25.23
N THR A 133 -9.27 -0.08 -24.77
CA THR A 133 -9.35 -1.31 -23.98
C THR A 133 -10.01 -1.02 -22.63
N PRO A 134 -11.15 -1.65 -22.30
CA PRO A 134 -11.81 -1.44 -21.01
C PRO A 134 -10.88 -1.82 -19.86
N PHE A 135 -10.92 -1.04 -18.77
CA PHE A 135 -10.06 -1.24 -17.61
C PHE A 135 -10.03 -2.68 -17.06
N PRO A 136 -11.15 -3.43 -16.98
CA PRO A 136 -11.10 -4.84 -16.56
C PRO A 136 -10.18 -5.71 -17.42
N LYS A 137 -10.16 -5.47 -18.74
CA LYS A 137 -9.27 -6.19 -19.66
C LYS A 137 -7.82 -5.71 -19.53
N GLN A 138 -7.60 -4.45 -19.17
CA GLN A 138 -6.26 -3.96 -18.84
C GLN A 138 -5.69 -4.68 -17.61
N VAL A 139 -6.50 -4.82 -16.55
CA VAL A 139 -6.12 -5.55 -15.33
C VAL A 139 -5.71 -7.00 -15.63
N LEU A 140 -6.41 -7.68 -16.55
CA LEU A 140 -6.10 -9.07 -16.90
C LEU A 140 -4.75 -9.28 -17.59
N ASN A 141 -4.23 -8.29 -18.32
CA ASN A 141 -2.89 -8.39 -18.94
C ASN A 141 -1.81 -7.62 -18.17
N ALA A 142 -2.15 -7.02 -17.03
CA ALA A 142 -1.19 -6.33 -16.18
C ALA A 142 -0.30 -7.34 -15.42
N PRO A 143 0.94 -6.97 -15.07
CA PRO A 143 1.75 -7.77 -14.17
C PRO A 143 1.03 -8.04 -12.84
N TYR A 144 0.96 -9.31 -12.43
CA TYR A 144 0.28 -9.73 -11.22
C TYR A 144 0.65 -8.88 -10.00
N ILE A 145 1.95 -8.69 -9.78
CA ILE A 145 2.51 -7.93 -8.68
C ILE A 145 2.00 -6.48 -8.63
N PHE A 146 1.79 -5.84 -9.79
CA PHE A 146 1.24 -4.49 -9.87
C PHE A 146 -0.22 -4.43 -9.41
N ILE A 147 -1.03 -5.40 -9.83
CA ILE A 147 -2.42 -5.52 -9.36
C ILE A 147 -2.47 -5.78 -7.85
N ARG A 148 -1.53 -6.57 -7.30
CA ARG A 148 -1.43 -6.77 -5.85
C ARG A 148 -1.20 -5.46 -5.10
N PHE A 149 -0.36 -4.57 -5.63
CA PHE A 149 -0.13 -3.24 -5.08
C PHE A 149 -1.39 -2.37 -5.12
N LEU A 150 -2.06 -2.25 -6.28
CA LEU A 150 -3.30 -1.47 -6.39
C LEU A 150 -4.37 -1.94 -5.38
N SER A 151 -4.60 -3.26 -5.31
CA SER A 151 -5.55 -3.82 -4.37
C SER A 151 -5.12 -3.65 -2.90
N CYS A 152 -3.82 -3.72 -2.61
CA CYS A 152 -3.31 -3.52 -1.26
C CYS A 152 -3.50 -2.08 -0.80
N PHE A 153 -3.17 -1.13 -1.66
CA PHE A 153 -3.07 0.29 -1.34
C PHE A 153 -4.44 0.97 -1.28
N PHE A 154 -5.33 0.69 -2.24
CA PHE A 154 -6.48 1.56 -2.47
C PHE A 154 -7.85 0.88 -2.30
N LEU A 155 -7.88 -0.45 -2.17
CA LEU A 155 -9.13 -1.21 -2.14
C LEU A 155 -9.36 -1.92 -0.82
N THR A 156 -10.60 -2.03 -0.37
CA THR A 156 -10.93 -2.83 0.81
C THR A 156 -10.95 -4.33 0.49
N ASN A 157 -11.48 -4.69 -0.69
CA ASN A 157 -11.53 -6.05 -1.20
C ASN A 157 -10.71 -6.15 -2.51
N GLU A 158 -9.90 -7.20 -2.63
CA GLU A 158 -9.06 -7.41 -3.81
C GLU A 158 -9.84 -7.83 -5.06
N GLU A 159 -10.97 -8.50 -4.87
CA GLU A 159 -11.88 -8.89 -5.95
C GLU A 159 -12.55 -7.69 -6.60
N GLU A 160 -12.51 -6.52 -5.94
CA GLU A 160 -13.18 -5.33 -6.43
C GLU A 160 -12.38 -4.54 -7.46
N VAL A 161 -11.13 -4.93 -7.74
CA VAL A 161 -10.19 -4.15 -8.56
C VAL A 161 -10.68 -3.81 -9.96
N ILE A 162 -11.64 -4.53 -10.51
CA ILE A 162 -12.19 -4.30 -11.87
C ILE A 162 -13.49 -3.47 -11.85
N TYR A 163 -14.08 -3.21 -10.69
CA TYR A 163 -15.39 -2.54 -10.60
C TYR A 163 -15.25 -1.03 -10.39
N PRO A 164 -16.25 -0.24 -10.78
CA PRO A 164 -16.30 1.17 -10.43
C PRO A 164 -16.32 1.38 -8.93
N HIS A 165 -15.55 2.36 -8.46
CA HIS A 165 -15.42 2.67 -7.03
C HIS A 165 -16.12 3.99 -6.70
N LYS A 166 -16.42 4.19 -5.41
CA LYS A 166 -16.94 5.47 -4.89
C LYS A 166 -15.93 6.00 -3.89
N ALA A 167 -15.58 7.26 -4.02
CA ALA A 167 -14.73 7.97 -3.07
C ALA A 167 -15.19 9.42 -2.93
N LEU A 168 -14.90 10.01 -1.77
CA LEU A 168 -14.95 11.45 -1.60
C LEU A 168 -13.85 12.11 -2.43
N LYS A 169 -14.05 13.36 -2.83
CA LYS A 169 -13.03 14.12 -3.57
C LYS A 169 -11.67 14.15 -2.86
N VAL A 170 -11.65 14.28 -1.53
CA VAL A 170 -10.40 14.31 -0.74
C VAL A 170 -9.66 12.98 -0.75
N GLU A 171 -10.39 11.86 -0.69
CA GLU A 171 -9.82 10.51 -0.77
C GLU A 171 -9.25 10.26 -2.17
N HIS A 172 -9.99 10.61 -3.21
CA HIS A 172 -9.55 10.47 -4.60
C HIS A 172 -8.29 11.30 -4.90
N ASN A 173 -8.26 12.56 -4.46
CA ASN A 173 -7.07 13.40 -4.56
C ASN A 173 -5.88 12.76 -3.84
N LYS A 174 -6.11 12.13 -2.68
CA LYS A 174 -5.05 11.47 -1.92
C LYS A 174 -4.53 10.21 -2.62
N ILE A 175 -5.41 9.44 -3.27
CA ILE A 175 -5.01 8.29 -4.11
C ILE A 175 -4.07 8.76 -5.23
N CYS A 176 -4.45 9.84 -5.93
CA CYS A 176 -3.64 10.42 -7.01
C CYS A 176 -2.29 10.95 -6.50
N ASP A 177 -2.27 11.67 -5.37
CA ASP A 177 -1.05 12.16 -4.70
C ASP A 177 -0.10 11.01 -4.35
N ILE A 178 -0.60 9.97 -3.69
CA ILE A 178 0.21 8.79 -3.35
C ILE A 178 0.75 8.13 -4.62
N GLY A 179 -0.08 7.97 -5.65
CA GLY A 179 0.35 7.43 -6.94
C GLY A 179 1.48 8.22 -7.58
N GLN A 180 1.42 9.56 -7.57
CA GLN A 180 2.49 10.42 -8.06
C GLN A 180 3.78 10.25 -7.25
N ARG A 181 3.67 10.21 -5.91
CA ARG A 181 4.84 10.06 -5.02
C ARG A 181 5.52 8.70 -5.17
N LEU A 182 4.74 7.66 -5.47
CA LEU A 182 5.21 6.32 -5.79
C LEU A 182 5.66 6.15 -7.25
N ASP A 183 5.67 7.21 -8.06
CA ASP A 183 6.05 7.20 -9.47
C ASP A 183 5.18 6.28 -10.35
N LEU A 184 3.89 6.22 -10.02
CA LEU A 184 2.85 5.50 -10.76
C LEU A 184 1.93 6.45 -11.56
N GLY A 185 2.05 7.77 -11.36
CA GLY A 185 1.13 8.75 -11.93
C GLY A 185 1.08 8.79 -13.46
N ASP A 186 2.15 8.36 -14.12
CA ASP A 186 2.27 8.23 -15.58
C ASP A 186 1.93 6.82 -16.09
N VAL A 187 1.73 5.84 -15.21
CA VAL A 187 1.42 4.46 -15.59
C VAL A 187 -0.02 4.37 -16.12
N PRO A 188 -0.25 3.96 -17.38
CA PRO A 188 -1.57 3.99 -18.01
C PRO A 188 -2.65 3.21 -17.25
N ILE A 189 -2.29 2.05 -16.70
CA ILE A 189 -3.21 1.21 -15.91
C ILE A 189 -3.57 1.90 -14.59
N PHE A 190 -2.63 2.62 -13.97
CA PHE A 190 -2.92 3.40 -12.76
C PHE A 190 -3.86 4.57 -13.05
N GLN A 191 -3.62 5.29 -14.16
CA GLN A 191 -4.51 6.37 -14.59
C GLN A 191 -5.93 5.85 -14.87
N SER A 192 -6.03 4.71 -15.58
CA SER A 192 -7.31 4.03 -15.82
C SER A 192 -7.98 3.62 -14.51
N PHE A 193 -7.22 3.09 -13.55
CA PHE A 193 -7.72 2.79 -12.21
C PHE A 193 -8.29 4.04 -11.51
N CYS A 194 -7.56 5.16 -11.50
CA CYS A 194 -8.04 6.42 -10.92
C CYS A 194 -9.33 6.94 -11.59
N GLN A 195 -9.53 6.66 -12.88
CA GLN A 195 -10.74 7.05 -13.64
C GLN A 195 -11.96 6.17 -13.32
N THR A 196 -11.78 4.99 -12.70
CA THR A 196 -12.91 4.14 -12.28
C THR A 196 -13.72 4.71 -11.12
N TYR A 197 -13.20 5.72 -10.43
CA TYR A 197 -13.84 6.31 -9.26
C TYR A 197 -14.93 7.31 -9.66
N SER A 198 -16.14 7.06 -9.15
CA SER A 198 -17.22 8.04 -9.11
C SER A 198 -17.07 8.91 -7.85
N ILE A 199 -16.74 10.18 -8.07
CA ILE A 199 -16.49 11.16 -7.00
C ILE A 199 -17.84 11.64 -6.44
N LYS A 200 -17.99 11.54 -5.12
CA LYS A 200 -19.13 12.08 -4.36
C LYS A 200 -18.83 13.46 -3.77
#